data_AF-A0A958GBH4-F1
#
_entry.id   AF-A0A958GBH4-F1
#
_cell.length_a   1.000
_cell.length_b   1.000
_cell.length_c   1.000
_cell.angle_alpha   90.00
_cell.angle_beta   90.00
_cell.angle_gamma   90.00
#
_symmetry.space_group_name_H-M   'P 1'
#
loop_
_entity.id
_entity.type
_entity.pdbx_description
1 polymer ?
#
loop_
_entity_poly.entity_id
_entity_poly.type
_entity_poly.pdbx_seq_one_letter_code
_entity_poly.pdbx_strand_id
1 'polypeptide(L)'
;DQMSGEEGYIISLKDITFTKEIQEEMRRVDRLASLGVMASGIAHEIRNPLAGIKAMAQTFEEELQPDDPKNEYVKRIVRLVNRLDDLLRTLFSYAKPPKPNRQFCNLDEVLRDVFSLMRQKLREHNIKLIKLIHPELPRAFVDPGQIQQVLVNLFLNSVEAINKNGEIV
;
A
#
# COMPACT_ATOMS: atom_id res chain seq x y z
N ASP A 1 -76.85 11.70 -17.01
CA ASP A 1 -76.08 11.68 -15.75
C ASP A 1 -74.61 11.46 -16.07
N GLN A 2 -73.74 12.24 -15.45
CA GLN A 2 -72.36 12.51 -15.89
C GLN A 2 -71.37 11.37 -15.60
N MET A 3 -70.58 11.09 -16.65
CA MET A 3 -69.23 10.51 -16.72
C MET A 3 -68.65 9.84 -15.46
N SER A 4 -68.51 8.51 -15.54
CA SER A 4 -67.56 7.71 -14.76
C SER A 4 -66.14 8.23 -15.00
N GLY A 5 -65.53 8.85 -13.97
CA GLY A 5 -64.14 9.29 -14.03
C GLY A 5 -63.21 8.07 -14.11
N GLU A 6 -62.55 7.87 -15.24
CA GLU A 6 -61.47 6.90 -15.36
C GLU A 6 -60.21 7.47 -14.70
N GLU A 7 -59.78 6.85 -13.60
CA GLU A 7 -58.50 7.17 -12.97
C GLU A 7 -57.35 6.63 -13.82
N GLY A 8 -56.51 7.54 -14.32
CA GLY A 8 -55.30 7.22 -15.05
C GLY A 8 -54.06 7.29 -14.15
N TYR A 9 -53.10 6.41 -14.40
CA TYR A 9 -51.79 6.44 -13.74
C TYR A 9 -50.72 6.91 -14.72
N ILE A 10 -49.83 7.78 -14.24
CA ILE A 10 -48.60 8.15 -14.95
C ILE A 10 -47.45 7.44 -14.25
N ILE A 11 -46.76 6.57 -14.99
CA ILE A 11 -45.53 5.90 -14.53
C ILE A 11 -44.36 6.54 -15.26
N SER A 12 -43.45 7.14 -14.49
CA SER A 12 -42.19 7.66 -15.01
C SER A 12 -41.04 6.73 -14.59
N LEU A 13 -40.33 6.21 -15.57
CA LEU A 13 -39.15 5.35 -15.38
C LEU A 13 -37.92 6.17 -15.74
N LYS A 14 -37.01 6.33 -14.79
CA LYS A 14 -35.73 6.99 -15.00
C LYS A 14 -34.60 6.04 -14.64
N ASP A 15 -33.69 5.82 -15.58
CA ASP A 15 -32.45 5.13 -15.27
C ASP A 15 -31.58 6.03 -14.38
N ILE A 16 -31.23 5.50 -13.21
CA ILE A 16 -30.40 6.17 -12.20
C ILE A 16 -29.13 5.37 -11.89
N THR A 17 -28.83 4.34 -12.67
CA THR A 17 -27.72 3.40 -12.41
C THR A 17 -26.40 4.16 -12.24
N PHE A 18 -26.05 5.00 -13.22
CA PHE A 18 -24.84 5.83 -13.17
C PHE A 18 -24.81 6.80 -11.97
N THR A 19 -25.95 7.38 -11.61
CA THR A 19 -26.04 8.29 -10.45
C THR A 19 -25.84 7.53 -9.13
N LYS A 20 -26.39 6.31 -9.03
CA LYS A 20 -26.21 5.43 -7.87
C LYS A 20 -24.75 4.99 -7.73
N GLU A 21 -24.11 4.59 -8.81
CA GLU A 21 -22.70 4.19 -8.83
C GLU A 21 -21.77 5.33 -8.36
N ILE A 22 -21.97 6.55 -8.87
CA ILE A 22 -21.21 7.72 -8.42
C ILE A 22 -21.46 8.02 -6.93
N GLN A 23 -22.71 7.92 -6.47
CA GLN A 23 -23.03 8.15 -5.06
C GLN A 23 -22.39 7.11 -4.14
N GLU A 24 -22.32 5.85 -4.56
CA GLU A 24 -21.65 4.79 -3.80
C GLU A 24 -20.15 4.98 -3.76
N GLU A 25 -19.52 5.33 -4.90
CA GLU A 25 -18.08 5.60 -4.94
C GLU A 25 -17.73 6.85 -4.11
N MET A 26 -18.55 7.90 -4.17
CA MET A 26 -18.39 9.06 -3.30
C MET A 26 -18.49 8.70 -1.82
N ARG A 27 -19.48 7.90 -1.41
CA ARG A 27 -19.59 7.43 -0.01
C ARG A 27 -18.40 6.60 0.42
N ARG A 28 -17.83 5.80 -0.49
CA ARG A 28 -16.62 5.01 -0.25
C ARG A 28 -15.41 5.91 -0.04
N VAL A 29 -15.20 6.91 -0.90
CA VAL A 29 -14.13 7.91 -0.78
C VAL A 29 -14.26 8.69 0.52
N ASP A 30 -15.47 9.12 0.88
CA ASP A 30 -15.73 9.93 2.08
C ASP A 30 -15.48 9.14 3.38
N ARG A 31 -15.86 7.84 3.40
CA ARG A 31 -15.48 6.92 4.48
C ARG A 31 -13.98 6.74 4.60
N LEU A 32 -13.27 6.57 3.48
CA LEU A 32 -11.82 6.43 3.47
C LEU A 32 -11.11 7.70 3.95
N ALA A 33 -11.59 8.88 3.53
CA ALA A 33 -11.07 10.17 3.98
C ALA A 33 -11.30 10.40 5.48
N SER A 34 -12.48 10.03 5.99
CA SER A 34 -12.80 10.09 7.42
C SER A 34 -11.91 9.16 8.26
N LEU A 35 -11.68 7.95 7.77
CA LEU A 35 -10.65 7.04 8.30
C LEU A 35 -9.26 7.68 8.25
N GLY A 36 -8.96 8.50 7.24
CA GLY A 36 -7.71 9.22 7.05
C GLY A 36 -7.38 10.28 8.08
N VAL A 37 -8.40 10.98 8.54
CA VAL A 37 -8.25 12.01 9.56
C VAL A 37 -7.93 11.37 10.92
N MET A 38 -8.58 10.26 11.26
CA MET A 38 -8.33 9.52 12.52
C MET A 38 -7.07 8.67 12.45
N ALA A 39 -6.74 8.15 11.27
CA ALA A 39 -5.60 7.31 10.96
C ALA A 39 -4.28 7.85 11.50
N SER A 40 -3.98 9.13 11.28
CA SER A 40 -2.67 9.68 11.65
C SER A 40 -2.42 9.71 13.16
N GLY A 41 -3.46 9.91 13.98
CA GLY A 41 -3.35 9.88 15.45
C GLY A 41 -3.24 8.43 15.95
N ILE A 42 -4.13 7.57 15.47
CA ILE A 42 -4.14 6.13 15.81
C ILE A 42 -2.84 5.45 15.34
N ALA A 43 -2.27 5.87 14.21
CA ALA A 43 -1.00 5.36 13.70
C ALA A 43 0.13 5.52 14.71
N HIS A 44 0.24 6.74 15.24
CA HIS A 44 1.28 7.07 16.19
C HIS A 44 1.06 6.32 17.52
N GLU A 45 -0.19 6.16 17.94
CA GLU A 45 -0.54 5.43 19.17
C GLU A 45 -0.37 3.92 19.06
N ILE A 46 -0.56 3.30 17.89
CA ILE A 46 -0.31 1.86 17.67
C ILE A 46 1.18 1.59 17.40
N ARG A 47 1.88 2.49 16.70
CA ARG A 47 3.31 2.32 16.43
C ARG A 47 4.14 2.31 17.72
N ASN A 48 3.72 3.05 18.74
CA ASN A 48 4.39 3.11 20.05
C ASN A 48 4.46 1.75 20.78
N PRO A 49 3.35 1.03 21.07
CA PRO A 49 3.41 -0.29 21.71
C PRO A 49 4.10 -1.33 20.82
N LEU A 50 3.99 -1.25 19.49
CA LEU A 50 4.72 -2.13 18.58
C LEU A 50 6.24 -1.93 18.67
N ALA A 51 6.69 -0.68 18.71
CA ALA A 51 8.11 -0.37 18.91
C ALA A 51 8.61 -0.93 20.24
N GLY A 52 7.80 -0.84 21.31
CA GLY A 52 8.10 -1.46 22.60
C GLY A 52 8.22 -2.99 22.55
N ILE A 53 7.26 -3.67 21.90
CA ILE A 53 7.29 -5.13 21.73
C ILE A 53 8.52 -5.54 20.91
N LYS A 54 8.84 -4.80 19.83
CA LYS A 54 10.01 -5.07 18.99
C LYS A 54 11.30 -4.90 19.77
N ALA A 55 11.44 -3.82 20.54
CA ALA A 55 12.62 -3.57 21.36
C ALA A 55 12.82 -4.68 22.39
N MET A 56 11.77 -5.07 23.14
CA MET A 56 11.88 -6.18 24.09
C MET A 56 12.23 -7.51 23.42
N ALA A 57 11.63 -7.80 22.26
CA ALA A 57 11.95 -9.01 21.51
C ALA A 57 13.42 -9.01 21.05
N GLN A 58 13.94 -7.89 20.57
CA GLN A 58 15.34 -7.76 20.17
C GLN A 58 16.29 -7.89 21.36
N THR A 59 15.96 -7.29 22.52
CA THR A 59 16.74 -7.48 23.76
C THR A 59 16.77 -8.95 24.18
N PHE A 60 15.63 -9.66 24.10
CA PHE A 60 15.63 -11.10 24.35
C PHE A 60 16.47 -11.88 23.34
N GLU A 61 16.51 -11.47 22.07
CA GLU A 61 17.38 -12.11 21.06
C GLU A 61 18.87 -11.97 21.41
N GLU A 62 19.27 -10.84 21.99
CA GLU A 62 20.66 -10.57 22.41
C GLU A 62 21.06 -11.33 23.69
N GLU A 63 20.11 -11.59 24.59
CA GLU A 63 20.36 -12.29 25.85
C GLU A 63 20.33 -13.82 25.73
N LEU A 64 19.71 -14.37 24.68
CA LEU A 64 19.61 -15.81 24.45
C LEU A 64 20.88 -16.38 23.82
N GLN A 65 21.24 -17.60 24.23
CA GLN A 65 22.33 -18.32 23.55
C GLN A 65 21.92 -18.70 22.12
N PRO A 66 22.87 -18.81 21.17
CA PRO A 66 22.55 -19.08 19.76
C PRO A 66 21.69 -20.33 19.52
N ASP A 67 21.89 -21.38 20.32
CA ASP A 67 21.18 -22.65 20.21
C ASP A 67 19.92 -22.73 21.09
N ASP A 68 19.52 -21.63 21.75
CA ASP A 68 18.31 -21.63 22.57
C ASP A 68 17.05 -21.74 21.66
N PRO A 69 16.18 -22.74 21.87
CA PRO A 69 14.94 -22.89 21.10
C PRO A 69 14.01 -21.66 21.19
N LYS A 70 14.20 -20.79 22.19
CA LYS A 70 13.47 -19.52 22.32
C LYS A 70 13.78 -18.52 21.21
N ASN A 71 14.92 -18.62 20.56
CA ASN A 71 15.28 -17.75 19.43
C ASN A 71 14.27 -17.82 18.29
N GLU A 72 13.65 -18.98 18.06
CA GLU A 72 12.62 -19.12 17.02
C GLU A 72 11.35 -18.31 17.36
N TYR A 73 10.92 -18.33 18.63
CA TYR A 73 9.77 -17.57 19.09
C TYR A 73 10.03 -16.06 18.99
N VAL A 74 11.22 -15.61 19.41
CA VAL A 74 11.63 -14.20 19.33
C VAL A 74 11.62 -13.70 17.88
N LYS A 75 12.26 -14.45 16.96
CA LYS A 75 12.23 -14.15 15.52
C LYS A 75 10.81 -14.11 14.95
N ARG A 76 9.91 -14.96 15.44
CA ARG A 76 8.50 -14.96 15.04
C ARG A 76 7.76 -13.72 15.53
N ILE A 77 7.99 -13.26 16.75
CA ILE A 77 7.42 -12.03 17.30
C ILE A 77 7.88 -10.82 16.48
N VAL A 78 9.18 -10.70 16.19
CA VAL A 78 9.72 -9.60 15.38
C VAL A 78 9.08 -9.56 13.99
N ARG A 79 8.91 -10.72 13.34
CA ARG A 79 8.21 -10.81 12.03
C ARG A 79 6.76 -10.37 12.11
N LEU A 80 6.03 -10.74 13.16
CA LEU A 80 4.62 -10.33 13.34
C LEU A 80 4.50 -8.82 13.56
N VAL A 81 5.39 -8.23 14.35
CA VAL A 81 5.41 -6.78 14.59
C VAL A 81 5.71 -6.01 13.31
N ASN A 82 6.71 -6.44 12.54
CA ASN A 82 7.04 -5.80 11.26
C ASN A 82 5.84 -5.88 10.29
N ARG A 83 5.19 -7.04 10.19
CA ARG A 83 3.98 -7.21 9.37
C ARG A 83 2.85 -6.28 9.80
N LEU A 84 2.68 -6.04 11.10
CA LEU A 84 1.67 -5.10 11.60
C LEU A 84 2.02 -3.65 11.24
N ASP A 85 3.29 -3.25 11.36
CA ASP A 85 3.74 -1.90 10.96
C ASP A 85 3.53 -1.66 9.45
N ASP A 86 3.77 -2.67 8.61
CA ASP A 86 3.52 -2.59 7.15
C ASP A 86 2.03 -2.46 6.82
N LEU A 87 1.16 -3.24 7.50
CA LEU A 87 -0.29 -3.14 7.33
C LEU A 87 -0.81 -1.75 7.74
N LEU A 88 -0.31 -1.22 8.86
CA LEU A 88 -0.65 0.11 9.34
C LEU A 88 -0.19 1.19 8.35
N ARG A 89 1.06 1.14 7.88
CA ARG A 89 1.56 2.05 6.84
C ARG A 89 0.69 2.03 5.59
N THR A 90 0.29 0.84 5.16
CA THR A 90 -0.61 0.68 4.00
C THR A 90 -1.94 1.36 4.27
N LEU A 91 -2.64 0.98 5.35
CA LEU A 91 -3.94 1.55 5.72
C LEU A 91 -3.90 3.09 5.80
N PHE A 92 -2.87 3.64 6.42
CA PHE A 92 -2.74 5.08 6.61
C PHE A 92 -2.34 5.84 5.34
N SER A 93 -1.52 5.23 4.46
CA SER A 93 -1.21 5.80 3.15
C SER A 93 -2.45 5.94 2.26
N TYR A 94 -3.40 5.01 2.37
CA TYR A 94 -4.70 5.07 1.68
C TYR A 94 -5.63 6.12 2.28
N ALA A 95 -5.65 6.20 3.61
CA ALA A 95 -6.61 7.01 4.32
C ALA A 95 -6.25 8.51 4.25
N LYS A 96 -4.96 8.86 4.38
CA LYS A 96 -4.47 10.23 4.21
C LYS A 96 -3.14 10.22 3.44
N PRO A 97 -3.19 10.36 2.11
CA PRO A 97 -1.98 10.48 1.32
C PRO A 97 -1.17 11.68 1.84
N PRO A 98 0.11 11.51 2.19
CA PRO A 98 0.95 12.65 2.55
C PRO A 98 0.96 13.63 1.39
N LYS A 99 0.93 14.93 1.67
CA LYS A 99 1.10 15.95 0.63
C LYS A 99 2.42 15.66 -0.10
N PRO A 100 2.40 15.52 -1.44
CA PRO A 100 3.62 15.21 -2.18
C PRO A 100 4.65 16.34 -1.98
N ASN A 101 5.84 15.99 -1.54
CA ASN A 101 6.98 16.89 -1.52
C ASN A 101 7.67 16.87 -2.89
N ARG A 102 7.07 17.59 -3.85
CA ARG A 102 7.56 17.60 -5.24
C ARG A 102 8.85 18.40 -5.36
N GLN A 103 9.84 17.78 -5.99
CA GLN A 103 11.10 18.41 -6.32
C GLN A 103 11.61 17.88 -7.67
N PHE A 104 12.48 18.64 -8.33
CA PHE A 104 13.18 18.10 -9.49
C PHE A 104 14.15 17.01 -9.03
N CYS A 105 13.86 15.76 -9.33
CA CYS A 105 14.72 14.64 -8.98
C CYS A 105 15.20 13.89 -10.22
N ASN A 106 16.31 13.17 -10.05
CA ASN A 106 16.84 12.26 -11.04
C ASN A 106 16.12 10.90 -10.89
N LEU A 107 15.32 10.51 -11.88
CA LEU A 107 14.59 9.25 -11.83
C LEU A 107 15.52 8.03 -11.84
N ASP A 108 16.74 8.16 -12.38
CA ASP A 108 17.72 7.08 -12.38
C ASP A 108 18.21 6.73 -10.95
N GLU A 109 18.29 7.71 -10.06
CA GLU A 109 18.58 7.47 -8.64
C GLU A 109 17.44 6.71 -7.97
N VAL A 110 16.20 7.16 -8.18
CA VAL A 110 15.01 6.49 -7.62
C VAL A 110 14.91 5.04 -8.10
N LEU A 111 15.14 4.79 -9.39
CA LEU A 111 15.13 3.43 -9.96
C LEU A 111 16.24 2.56 -9.36
N ARG A 112 17.45 3.10 -9.19
CA ARG A 112 18.57 2.36 -8.57
C ARG A 112 18.25 1.90 -7.16
N ASP A 113 17.64 2.77 -6.35
CA ASP A 113 17.24 2.43 -4.98
C ASP A 113 16.18 1.33 -4.97
N VAL A 114 15.16 1.41 -5.84
CA VAL A 114 14.14 0.36 -5.98
C VAL A 114 14.78 -0.96 -6.39
N PHE A 115 15.69 -0.97 -7.36
CA PHE A 115 16.36 -2.21 -7.77
C PHE A 115 17.20 -2.82 -6.66
N SER A 116 17.81 -1.98 -5.81
CA SER A 116 18.54 -2.44 -4.64
C SER A 116 17.62 -3.14 -3.65
N LEU A 117 16.48 -2.50 -3.32
CA LEU A 117 15.47 -3.05 -2.41
C LEU A 117 14.88 -4.38 -2.91
N MET A 118 14.60 -4.48 -4.21
CA MET A 118 13.96 -5.68 -4.79
C MET A 118 14.94 -6.83 -5.06
N ARG A 119 16.25 -6.60 -4.99
CA ARG A 119 17.29 -7.57 -5.39
C ARG A 119 17.14 -8.91 -4.67
N GLN A 120 17.00 -8.89 -3.34
CA GLN A 120 16.88 -10.12 -2.57
C GLN A 120 15.61 -10.89 -2.94
N LYS A 121 14.47 -10.20 -3.00
CA LYS A 121 13.17 -10.83 -3.27
C LYS A 121 13.11 -11.45 -4.66
N LEU A 122 13.66 -10.77 -5.67
CA LEU A 122 13.78 -11.31 -7.03
C LEU A 122 14.66 -12.56 -7.06
N ARG A 123 15.79 -12.56 -6.34
CA ARG A 123 16.68 -13.72 -6.22
C ARG A 123 16.00 -14.91 -5.56
N GLU A 124 15.26 -14.69 -4.48
CA GLU A 124 14.52 -15.75 -3.75
C GLU A 124 13.49 -16.46 -4.63
N HIS A 125 12.89 -15.75 -5.59
CA HIS A 125 11.88 -16.30 -6.52
C HIS A 125 12.49 -16.70 -7.87
N ASN A 126 13.81 -16.59 -8.03
CA ASN A 126 14.52 -16.82 -9.29
C ASN A 126 13.92 -16.03 -10.47
N ILE A 127 13.62 -14.75 -10.23
CA ILE A 127 13.09 -13.82 -11.22
C ILE A 127 14.22 -12.93 -11.72
N LYS A 128 14.41 -12.90 -13.04
CA LYS A 128 15.41 -12.07 -13.70
C LYS A 128 14.85 -10.68 -13.96
N LEU A 129 15.64 -9.65 -13.70
CA LEU A 129 15.29 -8.27 -14.01
C LEU A 129 16.05 -7.81 -15.25
N ILE A 130 15.32 -7.49 -16.31
CA ILE A 130 15.84 -6.84 -17.52
C ILE A 130 15.58 -5.34 -17.35
N LYS A 131 16.59 -4.50 -17.65
CA LYS A 131 16.50 -3.05 -17.46
C LYS A 131 16.62 -2.37 -18.81
N LEU A 132 15.50 -1.90 -19.35
CA LEU A 132 15.45 -1.13 -20.58
C LEU A 132 15.29 0.36 -20.25
N ILE A 133 16.37 0.97 -19.76
CA ILE A 133 16.37 2.35 -19.28
C ILE A 133 17.12 3.23 -20.27
N HIS A 134 16.49 4.35 -20.66
CA HIS A 134 17.16 5.35 -21.50
C HIS A 134 18.35 5.97 -20.75
N PRO A 135 19.55 6.07 -21.36
CA PRO A 135 20.76 6.55 -20.67
C PRO A 135 20.64 8.00 -20.19
N GLU A 136 19.81 8.80 -20.86
CA GLU A 136 19.52 10.19 -20.47
C GLU A 136 18.05 10.29 -20.06
N LEU A 137 17.76 10.01 -18.79
CA LEU A 137 16.45 10.28 -18.21
C LEU A 137 16.35 11.76 -17.83
N PRO A 138 15.30 12.48 -18.24
CA PRO A 138 15.10 13.86 -17.82
C PRO A 138 14.82 13.93 -16.32
N ARG A 139 15.22 15.04 -15.69
CA ARG A 139 14.77 15.34 -14.32
C ARG A 139 13.26 15.55 -14.32
N ALA A 140 12.58 14.94 -13.36
CA ALA A 140 11.13 15.02 -13.22
C ALA A 140 10.74 15.82 -11.98
N PHE A 141 9.71 16.66 -12.07
CA PHE A 141 9.17 17.38 -10.93
C PHE A 141 8.13 16.54 -10.20
N VAL A 142 8.61 15.65 -9.31
CA VAL A 142 7.82 14.63 -8.61
C VAL A 142 8.26 14.49 -7.16
N ASP A 143 7.48 13.80 -6.35
CA ASP A 143 7.94 13.36 -5.02
C ASP A 143 8.69 12.02 -5.19
N PRO A 144 10.02 11.97 -5.00
CA PRO A 144 10.80 10.76 -5.23
C PRO A 144 10.39 9.60 -4.33
N GLY A 145 9.98 9.88 -3.08
CA GLY A 145 9.53 8.85 -2.15
C GLY A 145 8.21 8.22 -2.58
N GLN A 146 7.28 9.03 -3.10
CA GLN A 146 6.03 8.50 -3.66
C GLN A 146 6.25 7.69 -4.94
N ILE A 147 7.14 8.14 -5.83
CA ILE A 147 7.50 7.37 -7.03
C ILE A 147 8.17 6.05 -6.66
N GLN A 148 9.09 6.06 -5.68
CA GLN A 148 9.71 4.85 -5.15
C GLN A 148 8.65 3.87 -4.62
N GLN A 149 7.67 4.35 -3.86
CA GLN A 149 6.57 3.54 -3.33
C GLN A 149 5.76 2.87 -4.45
N VAL A 150 5.40 3.64 -5.49
CA VAL A 150 4.67 3.11 -6.66
C VAL A 150 5.47 2.01 -7.33
N LEU A 151 6.75 2.24 -7.60
CA LEU A 151 7.62 1.26 -8.25
C LEU A 151 7.78 -0.01 -7.40
N VAL A 152 8.02 0.13 -6.10
CA VAL A 152 8.10 -1.03 -5.18
C VAL A 152 6.82 -1.84 -5.22
N ASN A 153 5.65 -1.21 -5.15
CA ASN A 153 4.37 -1.91 -5.21
C ASN A 153 4.18 -2.65 -6.54
N LEU A 154 4.55 -2.03 -7.67
CA LEU A 154 4.50 -2.68 -8.97
C LEU A 154 5.42 -3.91 -9.02
N PHE A 155 6.66 -3.79 -8.50
CA PHE A 155 7.58 -4.92 -8.43
C PHE A 155 7.07 -6.05 -7.53
N LEU A 156 6.49 -5.72 -6.37
CA LEU A 156 5.90 -6.71 -5.48
C LEU A 156 4.77 -7.47 -6.17
N ASN A 157 3.86 -6.74 -6.82
CA ASN A 157 2.76 -7.34 -7.57
C ASN A 157 3.28 -8.23 -8.71
N SER A 158 4.32 -7.80 -9.43
CA SER A 158 4.94 -8.60 -10.50
C SER A 158 5.58 -9.88 -9.96
N VAL A 159 6.27 -9.82 -8.81
CA VAL A 159 6.84 -11.01 -8.17
C VAL A 159 5.74 -11.99 -7.77
N GLU A 160 4.64 -11.50 -7.20
CA GLU A 160 3.50 -12.33 -6.82
C GLU A 160 2.82 -12.98 -8.03
N ALA A 161 2.64 -12.22 -9.13
CA ALA A 161 2.04 -12.70 -10.35
C ALA A 161 2.90 -13.77 -11.06
N ILE A 162 4.22 -13.59 -11.09
CA ILE A 162 5.16 -14.56 -11.68
C ILE A 162 5.33 -15.78 -10.76
N ASN A 163 5.25 -15.59 -9.44
CA ASN A 163 5.50 -16.58 -8.39
C ASN A 163 6.94 -17.11 -8.39
N LYS A 164 7.38 -17.91 -9.37
CA LYS A 164 8.76 -18.40 -9.49
C LYS A 164 9.20 -18.52 -10.93
N ASN A 165 10.49 -18.37 -11.18
CA ASN A 165 11.14 -18.59 -12.48
C ASN A 165 10.50 -17.77 -13.60
N GLY A 166 10.87 -16.49 -13.70
CA GLY A 166 10.37 -15.63 -14.77
C GLY A 166 11.22 -14.38 -14.95
N GLU A 167 10.69 -13.42 -15.70
CA GLU A 167 11.38 -12.18 -16.00
C GLU A 167 10.47 -10.97 -15.77
N ILE A 168 11.04 -9.89 -15.24
CA ILE A 168 10.43 -8.55 -15.24
C ILE A 168 11.30 -7.68 -16.15
N VAL A 169 10.66 -6.95 -17.06
CA VAL A 169 11.31 -6.11 -18.09
C VAL A 169 11.02 -4.64 -17.83
#